data_AF-A0A962HG54-F1
#
_entry.id   AF-A0A962HG54-F1
#
_cell.length_a   1.000
_cell.length_b   1.000
_cell.length_c   1.000
_cell.angle_alpha   90.00
_cell.angle_beta   90.00
_cell.angle_gamma   90.00
#
_symmetry.space_group_name_H-M   'P 1'
#
loop_
_entity.id
_entity.type
_entity.pdbx_description
1 polymer ?
#
loop_
_entity_poly.entity_id
_entity_poly.type
_entity_poly.pdbx_seq_one_letter_code
_entity_poly.pdbx_strand_id
1 'polypeptide(L)'
;IELVHPLNGEGPIAKYLEKKPGGIHHICFRSDDIEADVARLKEKGYQFLSDAPTPGAHGCQVIFIHPKSCDGVLIELNQPAAEH
;
A
#
# COMPACT_ATOMS: atom_id res chain seq x y z
N ILE A 1 13.12 4.20 -4.01
CA ILE A 1 12.80 2.87 -4.56
C ILE A 1 12.90 1.89 -3.41
N GLU A 2 11.86 1.11 -3.16
CA GLU A 2 11.87 0.05 -2.17
C GLU A 2 12.03 -1.30 -2.90
N LEU A 3 13.01 -2.10 -2.48
CA LEU A 3 13.22 -3.45 -2.99
C LEU A 3 12.58 -4.45 -2.03
N VAL A 4 11.70 -5.29 -2.57
CA VAL A 4 10.99 -6.31 -1.79
C VAL A 4 11.27 -7.70 -2.36
N HIS A 5 11.56 -8.65 -1.47
CA HIS A 5 11.77 -10.05 -1.80
C HIS A 5 11.16 -10.94 -0.71
N PRO A 6 10.49 -12.06 -1.05
CA PRO A 6 9.95 -12.96 -0.05
C PRO A 6 11.09 -13.64 0.73
N LEU A 7 11.01 -13.68 2.06
CA LEU A 7 12.09 -14.23 2.88
C LEU A 7 12.24 -15.76 2.74
N ASN A 8 11.13 -16.49 2.57
CA ASN A 8 11.11 -17.96 2.52
C ASN A 8 10.32 -18.51 1.31
N GLY A 9 10.19 -17.72 0.23
CA GLY A 9 9.36 -18.11 -0.92
C GLY A 9 7.84 -18.13 -0.63
N GLU A 10 7.42 -17.59 0.51
CA GLU A 10 6.01 -17.50 0.93
C GLU A 10 5.52 -16.04 1.00
N GLY A 11 4.20 -15.87 1.16
CA GLY A 11 3.57 -14.58 1.40
C GLY A 11 3.09 -13.82 0.15
N PRO A 12 2.60 -12.58 0.32
CA PRO A 12 1.98 -11.81 -0.76
C PRO A 12 2.93 -11.55 -1.94
N ILE A 13 4.21 -11.26 -1.67
CA ILE A 13 5.21 -11.01 -2.72
C ILE A 13 5.52 -12.29 -3.50
N ALA A 14 5.61 -13.46 -2.85
CA ALA A 14 5.80 -14.72 -3.56
C ALA A 14 4.65 -14.99 -4.55
N LYS A 15 3.40 -14.84 -4.09
CA LYS A 15 2.19 -14.97 -4.94
C LYS A 15 2.14 -13.96 -6.08
N TYR A 16 2.67 -12.75 -5.87
CA TYR A 16 2.79 -11.76 -6.94
C TYR A 16 3.81 -12.22 -8.00
N LEU A 17 4.97 -12.70 -7.58
CA LEU A 17 6.05 -13.13 -8.46
C LEU A 17 5.70 -14.36 -9.32
N GLU A 18 4.83 -15.25 -8.83
CA GLU A 18 4.26 -16.36 -9.61
C GLU A 18 3.51 -15.89 -10.87
N LYS A 19 2.90 -14.71 -10.80
CA LYS A 19 2.10 -14.12 -11.90
C LYS A 19 2.90 -13.13 -12.74
N LYS A 20 3.87 -12.44 -12.14
CA LYS A 20 4.69 -11.41 -12.77
C LYS A 20 6.15 -11.55 -12.29
N PRO A 21 7.08 -12.05 -13.13
CA PRO A 21 8.46 -12.29 -12.72
C PRO A 21 9.27 -10.99 -12.61
N GLY A 22 8.97 -10.19 -11.58
CA GLY A 22 9.62 -8.92 -11.25
C GLY A 22 8.92 -7.67 -11.78
N GLY A 23 9.52 -6.51 -11.53
CA GLY A 23 9.05 -5.19 -11.94
C GLY A 23 8.46 -4.35 -10.80
N ILE A 24 7.75 -3.28 -11.16
CA ILE A 24 7.08 -2.39 -10.19
C ILE A 24 5.91 -3.15 -9.55
N HIS A 25 5.91 -3.25 -8.22
CA HIS A 25 4.85 -3.91 -7.46
C HIS A 25 3.68 -2.95 -7.15
N HIS A 26 3.97 -1.76 -6.63
CA HIS A 26 3.01 -0.70 -6.33
C HIS A 26 3.71 0.66 -6.33
N ILE A 27 2.92 1.73 -6.22
CA ILE A 27 3.39 3.10 -6.01
C ILE A 27 2.95 3.53 -4.61
N CYS A 28 3.86 4.12 -3.84
CA CYS A 28 3.58 4.60 -2.49
C CYS A 28 3.59 6.14 -2.47
N PHE A 29 2.54 6.74 -1.91
CA PHE A 29 2.46 8.17 -1.65
C PHE A 29 2.55 8.43 -0.15
N ARG A 30 3.35 9.44 0.21
CA ARG A 30 3.41 9.96 1.59
C ARG A 30 2.10 10.69 1.90
N SER A 31 1.56 10.42 3.08
CA SER A 31 0.41 11.08 3.67
C SER A 31 0.83 11.79 4.95
N ASP A 32 0.35 13.00 5.17
CA ASP A 32 0.54 13.72 6.43
C ASP A 32 -0.51 13.34 7.48
N ASP A 33 -1.72 12.98 7.04
CA ASP A 33 -2.82 12.48 7.86
C ASP A 33 -3.59 11.39 7.08
N ILE A 34 -3.23 10.13 7.32
CA ILE A 34 -3.76 8.97 6.61
C ILE A 34 -5.23 8.73 6.92
N GLU A 35 -5.72 9.09 8.11
CA GLU A 35 -7.13 8.93 8.48
C GLU A 35 -7.99 9.93 7.70
N ALA A 36 -7.54 11.19 7.64
CA ALA A 36 -8.21 12.23 6.85
C ALA A 36 -8.21 11.87 5.35
N ASP A 37 -7.10 11.37 4.81
CA ASP A 37 -7.01 10.97 3.40
C ASP A 37 -7.88 9.75 3.09
N VAL A 38 -7.93 8.75 3.97
CA VAL A 38 -8.83 7.59 3.82
C VAL A 38 -10.29 8.03 3.82
N ALA A 39 -10.71 8.87 4.77
CA ALA A 39 -12.08 9.38 4.82
C ALA A 39 -12.44 10.12 3.52
N ARG A 40 -11.59 11.07 3.12
CA ARG A 40 -11.77 11.88 1.90
C ARG A 40 -11.83 11.02 0.62
N LEU A 41 -11.01 9.97 0.53
CA LEU A 41 -10.99 9.10 -0.64
C LEU A 41 -12.17 8.11 -0.66
N LYS A 42 -12.60 7.60 0.50
CA LYS A 42 -13.83 6.80 0.61
C LYS A 42 -15.07 7.59 0.17
N GLU A 43 -15.18 8.85 0.57
CA GLU A 43 -16.25 9.76 0.10
C GLU A 43 -16.26 9.94 -1.42
N LYS A 44 -15.08 9.90 -2.05
CA LYS A 44 -14.92 9.96 -3.51
C LYS A 44 -15.13 8.61 -4.21
N GLY A 45 -15.49 7.56 -3.48
CA GLY A 45 -15.79 6.23 -4.02
C GLY A 45 -14.56 5.34 -4.24
N TYR A 46 -13.40 5.69 -3.68
CA TYR A 46 -12.23 4.82 -3.73
C TYR A 46 -12.41 3.60 -2.82
N GLN A 47 -11.97 2.45 -3.31
CA GLN A 47 -12.00 1.19 -2.58
C GLN A 47 -10.62 0.91 -1.96
N PHE A 48 -10.61 0.37 -0.74
CA PHE A 48 -9.38 -0.01 -0.04
C PHE A 48 -9.33 -1.53 0.14
N LEU A 49 -8.12 -2.07 0.32
CA LEU A 49 -7.92 -3.51 0.59
C LEU A 49 -8.21 -3.89 2.05
N SER A 50 -8.23 -2.90 2.96
CA SER A 50 -8.54 -3.06 4.38
C SER A 50 -9.50 -1.96 4.85
N ASP A 51 -10.14 -2.17 5.99
CA ASP A 51 -11.11 -1.22 6.55
C ASP A 51 -10.46 0.04 7.13
N ALA A 52 -9.25 -0.10 7.67
CA ALA A 52 -8.47 0.96 8.32
C ALA A 52 -6.96 0.83 8.00
N PRO A 53 -6.17 1.90 8.24
CA PRO A 53 -4.72 1.84 8.22
C PRO A 53 -4.17 0.78 9.18
N THR A 54 -3.02 0.21 8.82
CA THR A 54 -2.35 -0.85 9.57
C THR A 54 -0.87 -0.51 9.79
N PRO A 55 -0.21 -1.05 10.83
CA PRO A 55 1.22 -0.85 11.02
C PRO A 55 2.04 -1.36 9.83
N GLY A 56 2.91 -0.50 9.29
CA GLY A 56 3.89 -0.81 8.25
C GLY A 56 5.32 -0.90 8.80
N ALA A 57 6.29 -0.87 7.89
CA ALA A 57 7.71 -0.81 8.25
C ALA A 57 8.05 0.50 8.98
N HIS A 58 9.11 0.49 9.80
CA HIS A 58 9.63 1.68 10.50
C HIS A 58 8.60 2.46 11.35
N GLY A 59 7.55 1.79 11.81
CA GLY A 59 6.50 2.41 12.62
C GLY A 59 5.52 3.29 11.83
N CYS A 60 5.57 3.25 10.49
CA CYS A 60 4.60 3.93 9.65
C CYS A 60 3.19 3.34 9.80
N GLN A 61 2.18 4.13 9.47
CA GLN A 61 0.83 3.63 9.17
C GLN A 61 0.67 3.51 7.66
N VAL A 62 0.09 2.40 7.20
CA VAL A 62 -0.10 2.13 5.77
C VAL A 62 -1.50 1.64 5.45
N ILE A 63 -1.99 2.00 4.27
CA ILE A 63 -3.21 1.42 3.70
C ILE A 63 -3.08 1.35 2.18
N PHE A 64 -3.70 0.34 1.58
CA PHE A 64 -3.65 0.12 0.13
C PHE A 64 -5.00 0.42 -0.52
N ILE A 65 -4.97 1.22 -1.58
CA ILE A 65 -6.11 1.46 -2.46
C ILE A 65 -6.21 0.30 -3.45
N HIS A 66 -7.41 -0.28 -3.59
CA HIS A 66 -7.65 -1.37 -4.51
C HIS A 66 -7.38 -0.92 -5.95
N PRO A 67 -6.66 -1.71 -6.78
CA PRO A 67 -6.38 -1.37 -8.18
C PRO A 67 -7.60 -1.03 -9.06
N LYS A 68 -8.82 -1.42 -8.66
CA LYS A 68 -10.07 -1.09 -9.37
C LYS A 68 -10.38 0.40 -9.32
N SER A 69 -9.87 1.11 -8.33
CA SER A 69 -10.01 2.56 -8.20
C SER A 69 -8.86 3.34 -8.85
N CYS A 70 -7.85 2.66 -9.41
CA CYS A 70 -6.60 3.26 -9.86
C CYS A 70 -6.07 2.64 -11.17
N ASP A 71 -6.96 2.36 -12.13
CA ASP A 71 -6.60 1.87 -13.48
C ASP A 71 -5.65 0.66 -13.49
N GLY A 72 -5.80 -0.24 -12.50
CA GLY A 72 -4.99 -1.44 -12.37
C GLY A 72 -3.69 -1.27 -11.57
N VAL A 73 -3.40 -0.08 -11.05
CA VAL A 73 -2.23 0.19 -10.21
C VAL A 73 -2.57 -0.02 -8.74
N LEU A 74 -1.75 -0.81 -8.03
CA LEU A 74 -1.81 -0.87 -6.57
C LEU A 74 -1.15 0.40 -6.01
N ILE A 75 -1.87 1.15 -5.19
CA ILE A 75 -1.37 2.37 -4.55
C ILE A 75 -1.36 2.17 -3.03
N GLU A 76 -0.24 2.50 -2.40
CA GLU A 76 -0.09 2.60 -0.95
C GLU A 76 -0.16 4.08 -0.52
N LEU A 77 -0.89 4.36 0.55
CA LEU A 77 -0.70 5.57 1.34
C LEU A 77 0.11 5.22 2.57
N ASN A 78 1.15 5.99 2.85
CA ASN A 78 2.07 5.77 3.95
C ASN A 78 2.21 7.06 4.76
N GLN A 79 1.89 6.99 6.06
CA GLN A 79 2.19 8.06 7.00
C GLN A 79 3.38 7.66 7.86
N PRO A 80 4.51 8.38 7.76
CA PRO A 80 5.67 8.15 8.62
C PRO A 80 5.33 8.30 10.10
N ALA A 81 6.08 7.60 10.94
CA ALA A 81 6.13 7.95 12.36
C ALA A 81 6.61 9.41 12.51
N ALA A 82 6.21 10.08 13.59
CA ALA A 82 6.43 11.52 13.80
C ALA A 82 7.91 11.99 13.73
N GLU A 83 8.87 11.06 13.66
CA GLU A 83 10.31 11.30 13.69
C GLU A 83 11.00 11.03 12.33
N HIS A 84 10.25 10.86 11.23
CA HIS A 84 10.77 10.52 9.89
C HIS A 84 10.32 11.43 8.72
#